data_AF-A0A7I9WR50-F1
#
_entry.id   AF-A0A7I9WR50-F1
#
_cell.length_a   1.000
_cell.length_b   1.000
_cell.length_c   1.000
_cell.angle_alpha   90.00
_cell.angle_beta   90.00
_cell.angle_gamma   90.00
#
_symmetry.space_group_name_H-M   'P 1'
#
loop_
_entity.id
_entity.type
_entity.pdbx_description
1 polymer ?
#
loop_
_entity_poly.entity_id
_entity_poly.type
_entity_poly.pdbx_seq_one_letter_code
_entity_poly.pdbx_strand_id
1 'polypeptide(L)'
;MAAADGGRPEPGSEAGIDELQADIERTRHELGETVGALADKVNVPARARERVAETRGAAVDQAHRVQHTLRTRPRVDAAVVIAVLVAVGAVVWVRRRR
;
A
#
# COMPACT_ATOMS: atom_id res chain seq x y z
N MET A 1 12.60 -19.98 24.07
CA MET A 1 11.86 -19.15 25.05
C MET A 1 10.82 -18.38 24.25
N ALA A 2 9.60 -18.92 24.20
CA ALA A 2 8.53 -18.43 23.33
C ALA A 2 8.02 -17.09 23.84
N ALA A 3 7.90 -16.11 22.95
CA ALA A 3 7.34 -14.81 23.27
C ALA A 3 5.86 -15.01 23.61
N ALA A 4 5.51 -14.66 24.85
CA ALA A 4 4.15 -14.64 25.34
C ALA A 4 3.30 -13.68 24.51
N ASP A 5 2.18 -14.18 23.99
CA ASP A 5 1.06 -13.33 23.63
C ASP A 5 0.27 -13.01 24.91
N GLY A 6 -0.07 -11.74 25.11
CA GLY A 6 -1.25 -11.35 25.89
C GLY A 6 -1.35 -11.63 27.40
N GLY A 7 -0.32 -12.01 28.16
CA GLY A 7 -0.25 -11.84 29.62
C GLY A 7 -1.34 -12.47 30.53
N ARG A 8 -2.26 -13.29 30.02
CA ARG A 8 -3.30 -13.96 30.82
C ARG A 8 -2.96 -15.46 30.99
N PRO A 9 -3.15 -16.02 32.20
CA PRO A 9 -2.96 -17.45 32.41
C PRO A 9 -4.00 -18.26 31.64
N GLU A 10 -3.52 -19.25 30.89
CA GLU A 10 -4.31 -20.28 30.23
C GLU A 10 -5.15 -21.07 31.25
N PRO A 11 -6.33 -21.59 30.86
CA PRO A 11 -7.10 -22.49 31.69
C PRO A 11 -6.27 -23.71 32.09
N GLY A 12 -6.21 -24.00 33.40
CA GLY A 12 -5.49 -25.16 33.92
C GLY A 12 -6.22 -26.48 33.63
N SER A 13 -5.56 -27.62 33.88
CA SER A 13 -6.14 -28.96 33.66
C SER A 13 -7.40 -29.27 34.48
N GLU A 14 -7.73 -28.42 35.46
CA GLU A 14 -8.93 -28.52 36.30
C GLU A 14 -10.11 -27.66 35.77
N ALA A 15 -9.91 -26.93 34.68
CA ALA A 15 -10.92 -26.06 34.10
C ALA A 15 -12.13 -26.86 33.59
N GLY A 16 -13.33 -26.32 33.83
CA GLY A 16 -14.57 -26.91 33.35
C GLY A 16 -14.71 -26.81 31.83
N ILE A 17 -15.53 -27.69 31.23
CA ILE A 17 -15.78 -27.71 29.78
C ILE A 17 -16.27 -26.34 29.28
N ASP A 18 -17.16 -25.69 30.03
CA ASP A 18 -17.72 -24.38 29.68
C ASP A 18 -16.64 -23.29 29.64
N GLU A 19 -15.67 -23.37 30.54
CA GLU A 19 -14.56 -22.42 30.66
C GLU A 19 -13.59 -22.57 29.48
N LEU A 20 -13.30 -23.82 29.09
CA LEU A 20 -12.49 -24.13 27.90
C LEU A 20 -13.16 -23.67 26.61
N GLN A 21 -14.49 -23.85 26.48
CA GLN A 21 -15.23 -23.38 25.30
C GLN A 21 -15.20 -21.85 25.18
N ALA A 22 -15.40 -21.15 26.30
CA ALA A 22 -15.37 -19.69 26.34
C ALA A 22 -13.98 -19.15 25.94
N ASP A 23 -12.91 -19.82 26.35
CA ASP A 23 -11.55 -19.44 26.00
C ASP A 23 -11.26 -19.67 24.51
N ILE A 24 -11.61 -20.85 23.97
CA ILE A 24 -11.46 -21.15 22.53
C ILE A 24 -12.19 -20.13 21.66
N GLU A 25 -13.42 -19.76 22.03
CA GLU A 25 -14.20 -18.81 21.24
C GLU A 25 -13.59 -17.41 21.28
N ARG A 26 -13.02 -17.01 22.43
CA ARG A 26 -12.27 -15.76 22.55
C ARG A 26 -10.99 -15.78 21.72
N THR A 27 -10.18 -16.85 21.80
CA THR A 27 -8.96 -16.96 20.99
C THR A 27 -9.27 -16.94 19.50
N ARG A 28 -10.37 -17.57 19.06
CA ARG A 28 -10.85 -17.49 17.68
C ARG A 28 -11.18 -16.05 17.26
N HIS A 29 -11.78 -15.28 18.15
CA HIS A 29 -12.08 -13.88 17.90
C HIS A 29 -10.80 -13.03 17.75
N GLU A 30 -9.86 -13.16 18.69
CA GLU A 30 -8.59 -12.42 18.71
C GLU A 30 -7.71 -12.75 17.48
N LEU A 31 -7.64 -14.04 17.11
CA LEU A 31 -6.96 -14.47 15.89
C LEU A 31 -7.70 -13.99 14.63
N GLY A 32 -9.03 -13.96 14.65
CA GLY A 32 -9.84 -13.41 13.56
C GLY A 32 -9.57 -11.92 13.31
N GLU A 33 -9.49 -11.13 14.38
CA GLU A 33 -9.12 -9.72 14.33
C GLU A 33 -7.70 -9.52 13.78
N THR A 34 -6.75 -10.35 14.24
CA THR A 34 -5.35 -10.30 13.80
C THR A 34 -5.19 -10.68 12.33
N VAL A 35 -5.91 -11.71 11.86
CA VAL A 35 -5.92 -12.09 10.44
C VAL A 35 -6.55 -11.01 9.58
N GLY A 36 -7.62 -10.36 10.05
CA GLY A 36 -8.23 -9.20 9.38
C GLY A 36 -7.24 -8.05 9.23
N ALA A 37 -6.59 -7.64 10.32
CA ALA A 37 -5.58 -6.59 10.31
C ALA A 37 -4.36 -6.91 9.43
N LEU A 38 -3.96 -8.20 9.38
CA LEU A 38 -2.89 -8.63 8.49
C LEU A 38 -3.34 -8.61 7.03
N ALA A 39 -4.54 -9.10 6.72
CA ALA A 39 -5.12 -9.07 5.37
C ALA A 39 -5.24 -7.65 4.82
N ASP A 40 -5.63 -6.69 5.66
CA ASP A 40 -5.65 -5.26 5.32
C ASP A 40 -4.24 -4.74 4.98
N LYS A 41 -3.21 -5.25 5.65
CA LYS A 41 -1.81 -4.90 5.40
C LYS A 41 -1.24 -5.57 4.15
N VAL A 42 -1.71 -6.77 3.78
CA VAL A 42 -1.25 -7.48 2.56
C VAL A 42 -1.98 -7.00 1.30
N ASN A 43 -3.13 -6.32 1.41
CA ASN A 43 -3.90 -5.81 0.27
C ASN A 43 -3.47 -4.44 -0.28
N VAL A 44 -2.35 -3.89 0.19
CA VAL A 44 -1.70 -2.69 -0.38
C VAL A 44 -1.35 -2.80 -1.87
N PRO A 45 -0.93 -3.96 -2.44
CA PRO A 45 -0.58 -4.07 -3.85
C PRO A 45 -1.78 -3.85 -4.79
N ALA A 46 -2.96 -4.34 -4.40
CA ALA A 46 -4.19 -4.14 -5.18
C ALA A 46 -4.60 -2.66 -5.17
N ARG A 47 -4.56 -2.01 -3.99
CA ARG A 47 -4.84 -0.58 -3.83
C ARG A 47 -3.83 0.30 -4.56
N ALA A 48 -2.55 -0.07 -4.56
CA ALA A 48 -1.52 0.65 -5.32
C ALA A 48 -1.75 0.54 -6.84
N ARG A 49 -2.13 -0.64 -7.35
CA ARG A 49 -2.45 -0.85 -8.77
C ARG A 49 -3.67 -0.03 -9.21
N GLU A 50 -4.70 0.05 -8.39
CA GLU A 50 -5.89 0.85 -8.64
C GLU A 50 -5.55 2.35 -8.73
N ARG A 51 -4.75 2.89 -7.80
CA ARG A 51 -4.27 4.28 -7.83
C ARG A 51 -3.36 4.59 -9.03
N VAL A 52 -2.55 3.62 -9.45
CA VAL A 52 -1.70 3.76 -10.65
C VAL A 52 -2.56 3.78 -11.92
N ALA A 53 -3.63 2.98 -12.00
CA ALA A 53 -4.53 2.99 -13.14
C ALA A 53 -5.28 4.33 -13.28
N GLU A 54 -5.78 4.87 -12.16
CA GLU A 54 -6.48 6.15 -12.10
C GLU A 54 -5.55 7.33 -12.50
N THR A 55 -4.31 7.35 -11.97
CA THR A 55 -3.33 8.39 -12.31
C THR A 55 -2.79 8.26 -13.74
N ARG A 56 -2.71 7.04 -14.29
CA ARG A 56 -2.31 6.80 -15.68
C ARG A 56 -3.35 7.37 -16.65
N GLY A 57 -4.64 7.26 -16.36
CA GLY A 57 -5.70 7.89 -17.17
C GLY A 57 -5.52 9.41 -17.25
N ALA A 58 -5.37 10.08 -16.11
CA ALA A 58 -5.17 11.53 -16.05
C ALA A 58 -3.86 11.99 -16.74
N ALA A 59 -2.80 11.21 -16.62
CA ALA A 59 -1.52 11.51 -17.27
C ALA A 59 -1.59 11.36 -18.81
N VAL A 60 -2.31 10.35 -19.30
CA VAL A 60 -2.53 10.16 -20.75
C VAL A 60 -3.37 11.30 -21.34
N ASP A 61 -4.42 11.71 -20.64
CA ASP A 61 -5.26 12.83 -21.08
C ASP A 61 -4.51 14.17 -21.07
N GLN A 62 -3.66 14.42 -20.07
CA GLN A 62 -2.78 15.59 -20.08
C GLN A 62 -1.73 15.50 -21.19
N ALA A 63 -1.13 14.34 -21.43
CA ALA A 63 -0.17 14.15 -22.51
C ALA A 63 -0.81 14.42 -23.89
N HIS A 64 -2.07 14.02 -24.09
CA HIS A 64 -2.83 14.32 -25.31
C HIS A 64 -3.10 15.82 -25.47
N ARG A 65 -3.45 16.53 -24.38
CA ARG A 65 -3.65 18.00 -24.41
C ARG A 65 -2.36 18.76 -24.68
N VAL A 66 -1.24 18.30 -24.11
CA VAL A 66 0.08 18.90 -24.35
C VAL A 66 0.52 18.63 -25.79
N GLN A 67 0.34 17.42 -26.31
CA GLN A 67 0.63 17.12 -27.73
C GLN A 67 -0.20 17.97 -28.70
N HIS A 68 -1.50 18.17 -28.45
CA HIS A 68 -2.33 19.01 -29.31
C HIS A 68 -1.90 20.48 -29.29
N THR A 69 -1.38 20.96 -28.15
CA THR A 69 -0.86 22.33 -28.02
C THR A 69 0.51 22.50 -28.68
N LEU A 70 1.36 21.47 -28.62
CA LEU A 70 2.69 21.45 -29.23
C LEU A 70 2.64 21.34 -30.76
N ARG A 71 1.63 20.66 -31.30
CA ARG A 71 1.43 20.53 -32.76
C ARG A 71 1.12 21.88 -33.42
N THR A 72 0.62 22.86 -32.66
CA THR A 72 0.22 24.19 -33.15
C THR A 72 1.35 25.23 -33.07
N ARG A 73 2.45 24.96 -32.33
CA ARG A 73 3.65 25.84 -32.26
C ARG A 73 4.94 25.00 -32.10
N PRO A 74 5.69 24.73 -33.19
CA PRO A 74 6.85 23.84 -33.16
C PRO A 74 8.14 24.58 -32.78
N ARG A 75 8.15 25.25 -31.62
CA ARG A 75 9.37 25.86 -31.05
C ARG A 75 9.45 25.55 -29.57
N VAL A 76 9.79 24.31 -29.25
CA VAL A 76 10.28 23.94 -27.93
C VAL A 76 11.78 23.80 -28.06
N ASP A 77 12.54 24.69 -27.43
CA ASP A 77 13.99 24.66 -27.48
C ASP A 77 14.50 23.39 -26.79
N ALA A 78 15.49 22.72 -27.38
CA ALA A 78 16.04 21.45 -26.89
C ALA A 78 16.50 21.54 -25.41
N ALA A 79 16.90 22.73 -24.96
CA ALA A 79 17.25 23.00 -23.57
C ALA A 79 16.11 22.74 -22.58
N VAL A 80 14.86 23.05 -22.95
CA VAL A 80 13.69 22.84 -22.09
C VAL A 80 13.41 21.34 -21.91
N VAL A 81 13.55 20.56 -22.98
CA VAL A 81 13.35 19.09 -22.93
C VAL A 81 14.39 18.44 -22.02
N ILE A 82 15.66 18.83 -22.16
CA ILE A 82 16.75 18.31 -21.32
C ILE A 82 16.52 18.67 -19.85
N ALA A 83 16.13 19.90 -19.54
CA ALA A 83 15.86 20.33 -18.17
C ALA A 83 14.74 19.49 -17.50
N VAL A 84 13.66 19.20 -18.24
CA VAL A 84 12.58 18.35 -17.75
C VAL A 84 13.06 16.93 -17.48
N LEU A 85 13.85 16.33 -18.39
CA LEU A 85 14.39 14.98 -18.20
C LEU A 85 15.31 14.89 -16.97
N VAL A 86 16.15 15.89 -16.75
CA VAL A 86 17.03 15.98 -15.56
C VAL A 86 16.19 16.10 -14.28
N ALA A 87 15.17 16.96 -14.28
CA ALA A 87 14.28 17.12 -13.12
C ALA A 87 13.54 15.81 -12.79
N VAL A 88 13.02 15.11 -13.79
CA VAL A 88 12.37 13.81 -13.60
C VAL A 88 13.36 12.78 -13.05
N GLY A 89 14.57 12.70 -13.63
CA GLY A 89 15.63 11.81 -13.16
C GLY A 89 16.01 12.07 -11.70
N ALA A 90 16.15 13.35 -11.31
CA ALA A 90 16.45 13.76 -9.94
C ALA A 90 15.33 13.35 -8.97
N VAL A 91 14.06 13.56 -9.34
CA VAL A 91 12.91 13.16 -8.51
C VAL A 91 12.88 11.65 -8.31
N VAL A 92 13.09 10.86 -9.36
CA VAL A 92 13.14 9.39 -9.28
C VAL A 92 14.30 8.94 -8.40
N TRP A 93 15.47 9.58 -8.51
CA TRP A 93 16.64 9.26 -7.70
C TRP A 93 16.42 9.56 -6.21
N VAL A 94 15.84 10.72 -5.88
CA VAL A 94 15.51 11.09 -4.49
C VAL A 94 14.47 10.13 -3.90
N ARG A 95 13.46 9.73 -4.67
CA ARG A 95 12.43 8.78 -4.23
C ARG A 95 12.95 7.36 -4.03
N ARG A 96 13.99 6.96 -4.75
CA ARG A 96 14.62 5.64 -4.57
C ARG A 96 15.60 5.61 -3.41
N ARG A 97 16.11 6.77 -2.99
CA ARG A 97 17.11 6.90 -1.91
C ARG A 97 16.48 7.19 -0.54
N ARG A 98 15.24 7.68 -0.50
CA ARG A 98 14.40 7.71 0.72
C ARG A 98 13.70 6.39 0.90
#